data_AF-A0A164S1P4-F1
#
_entry.id   AF-A0A164S1P4-F1
#
_cell.length_a   1.000
_cell.length_b   1.000
_cell.length_c   1.000
_cell.angle_alpha   90.00
_cell.angle_beta   90.00
_cell.angle_gamma   90.00
#
_symmetry.space_group_name_H-M   'P 1'
#
loop_
_entity.id
_entity.type
_entity.pdbx_description
1 polymer ?
#
loop_
_entity_poly.entity_id
_entity_poly.type
_entity_poly.pdbx_seq_one_letter_code
_entity_poly.pdbx_strand_id
1 'polypeptide(L)'
;MRHNVGVTIPTPRFRLPVLGDVLSIDADKPTQRELEMAAELGPIFERKILRHRLIVVSGADLVAELNDESRFAKFLALPHRKLRALGGDGLFTAFNSEPNWGAAHRILMPGFSREAMRRYHHVMTEVASELVEHWNTRTDTSVDVTADLNKLTLENMARAGFGYSFDAFARNDDAFVAAIVRILGYVNRTSNDMPFMRAFRRGDRIRNDRDIAYVHGVVDEVIEKRVLDDTRHDDLLDLMLHTPDPETGELLDRVNIRHQVLTFLVAGNETTAGTLAFALYFIATHPDVAAKVRVEVDAHHRSAETISYDDVSKMRYTRSVVDETLRLWPSAPGYFRKAREDTSLAAGRYPMKAGEWAFVLTLGLHR
;
A
#
# COMPACT_ATOMS: atom_id res chain seq x y z
N MET A 1 -45.24 9.13 11.33
CA MET A 1 -44.10 8.54 10.61
C MET A 1 -43.58 9.53 9.58
N ARG A 2 -42.59 10.37 9.96
CA ARG A 2 -41.95 11.28 9.01
C ARG A 2 -41.03 10.43 8.12
N HIS A 3 -41.35 10.34 6.83
CA HIS A 3 -40.42 9.79 5.84
C HIS A 3 -39.18 10.69 5.84
N ASN A 4 -38.04 10.18 6.33
CA ASN A 4 -36.74 10.82 6.10
C ASN A 4 -36.47 10.73 4.60
N VAL A 5 -36.86 11.77 3.86
CA VAL A 5 -36.39 11.97 2.49
C VAL A 5 -34.89 12.25 2.63
N GLY A 6 -34.06 11.24 2.39
CA GLY A 6 -32.60 11.36 2.46
C GLY A 6 -32.14 12.55 1.62
N VAL A 7 -31.19 13.33 2.15
CA VAL A 7 -30.63 14.46 1.42
C VAL A 7 -29.77 13.91 0.28
N THR A 8 -29.96 14.43 -0.93
CA THR A 8 -29.16 14.02 -2.09
C THR A 8 -27.69 14.37 -1.84
N ILE A 9 -26.80 13.39 -2.04
CA ILE A 9 -25.35 13.61 -1.93
C ILE A 9 -24.93 14.61 -3.04
N PRO A 10 -24.11 15.63 -2.74
CA PRO A 10 -23.60 16.57 -3.74
C PRO A 10 -22.94 15.87 -4.93
N THR A 11 -23.08 16.41 -6.14
CA THR A 11 -22.49 15.86 -7.36
C THR A 11 -21.78 16.96 -8.17
N PRO A 12 -20.78 16.62 -9.00
CA PRO A 12 -20.17 17.57 -9.93
C PRO A 12 -21.19 18.25 -10.85
N ARG A 13 -20.92 19.50 -11.26
CA ARG A 13 -21.86 20.34 -12.03
C ARG A 13 -22.19 19.81 -13.42
N PHE A 14 -21.25 19.16 -14.10
CA PHE A 14 -21.38 18.78 -15.52
C PHE A 14 -21.50 17.26 -15.71
N ARG A 15 -22.61 16.69 -15.22
CA ARG A 15 -22.93 15.26 -15.35
C ARG A 15 -23.62 14.96 -16.68
N LEU A 16 -22.98 14.17 -17.55
CA LEU A 16 -23.57 13.70 -18.80
C LEU A 16 -24.64 12.61 -18.53
N PRO A 17 -25.77 12.57 -19.26
CA PRO A 17 -26.89 11.68 -18.95
C PRO A 17 -26.52 10.18 -18.91
N VAL A 18 -25.69 9.72 -19.85
CA VAL A 18 -25.31 8.30 -19.98
C VAL A 18 -23.91 8.03 -19.42
N LEU A 19 -22.97 8.94 -19.66
CA LEU A 19 -21.58 8.76 -19.28
C LEU A 19 -21.32 9.13 -17.81
N GLY A 20 -22.15 10.00 -17.22
CA GLY A 20 -21.94 10.53 -15.88
C GLY A 20 -20.86 11.61 -15.86
N ASP A 21 -20.00 11.59 -14.85
CA ASP A 21 -19.00 12.61 -14.54
C ASP A 21 -17.66 12.37 -15.26
N VAL A 22 -17.66 11.75 -16.45
CA VAL A 22 -16.44 11.37 -17.19
C VAL A 22 -15.54 12.58 -17.50
N LEU A 23 -16.13 13.76 -17.69
CA LEU A 23 -15.38 15.00 -17.95
C LEU A 23 -14.53 15.47 -16.76
N SER A 24 -14.80 14.95 -15.55
CA SER A 24 -14.04 15.27 -14.34
C SER A 24 -12.94 14.26 -14.03
N ILE A 25 -12.74 13.24 -14.87
CA ILE A 25 -11.72 12.21 -14.66
C ILE A 25 -10.36 12.79 -15.05
N ASP A 26 -9.43 12.75 -14.09
CA ASP A 26 -8.00 12.90 -14.36
C ASP A 26 -7.38 11.49 -14.32
N ALA A 27 -6.83 11.05 -15.45
CA ALA A 27 -6.25 9.71 -15.58
C ALA A 27 -4.87 9.61 -14.90
N ASP A 28 -4.14 10.73 -14.80
CA ASP A 28 -2.78 10.77 -14.29
C ASP A 28 -2.76 11.10 -12.79
N LYS A 29 -3.71 11.93 -12.33
CA LYS A 29 -3.81 12.41 -10.93
C LYS A 29 -5.22 12.24 -10.34
N PRO A 30 -5.81 11.04 -10.39
CA PRO A 30 -7.21 10.84 -10.02
C PRO A 30 -7.52 11.29 -8.58
N THR A 31 -6.66 10.96 -7.61
CA THR A 31 -6.89 11.28 -6.20
C THR A 31 -6.66 12.75 -5.85
N GLN A 32 -5.75 13.44 -6.56
CA GLN A 32 -5.61 14.89 -6.42
C GLN A 32 -6.84 15.61 -6.99
N ARG A 33 -7.39 15.09 -8.09
CA ARG A 33 -8.66 15.59 -8.62
C ARG A 33 -9.84 15.37 -7.68
N GLU A 34 -9.88 14.24 -6.97
CA GLU A 34 -10.88 14.03 -5.90
C GLU A 34 -10.72 15.03 -4.75
N LEU A 35 -9.48 15.39 -4.40
CA LEU A 35 -9.20 16.40 -3.37
C LEU A 35 -9.74 17.78 -3.76
N GLU A 36 -9.51 18.21 -5.00
CA GLU A 36 -10.06 19.47 -5.53
C GLU A 36 -11.59 19.47 -5.46
N MET A 37 -12.23 18.38 -5.88
CA MET A 37 -13.69 18.25 -5.81
C MET A 37 -14.21 18.21 -4.37
N ALA A 38 -13.48 17.59 -3.43
CA ALA A 38 -13.85 17.61 -2.01
C ALA A 38 -13.86 19.05 -1.45
N ALA A 39 -12.92 19.89 -1.87
CA ALA A 39 -12.90 21.31 -1.47
C ALA A 39 -14.11 22.10 -2.02
N GLU A 40 -14.62 21.73 -3.19
CA GLU A 40 -15.77 22.39 -3.82
C GLU A 40 -17.13 21.84 -3.36
N LEU A 41 -17.25 20.53 -3.20
CA LEU A 41 -18.51 19.80 -2.96
C LEU A 41 -18.72 19.45 -1.49
N GLY A 42 -17.69 19.57 -0.66
CA GLY A 42 -17.73 19.32 0.77
C GLY A 42 -17.29 17.91 1.19
N PRO A 43 -17.54 17.52 2.45
CA PRO A 43 -16.95 16.34 3.09
C PRO A 43 -17.44 14.99 2.54
N ILE A 44 -18.48 15.01 1.70
CA ILE A 44 -19.04 13.85 1.01
C ILE A 44 -19.62 14.29 -0.33
N PHE A 45 -19.29 13.56 -1.39
CA PHE A 45 -19.86 13.78 -2.71
C PHE A 45 -19.96 12.46 -3.49
N GLU A 46 -20.75 12.47 -4.55
CA GLU A 46 -20.99 11.31 -5.40
C GLU A 46 -20.49 11.59 -6.82
N ARG A 47 -19.72 10.63 -7.33
CA ARG A 47 -19.39 10.50 -8.74
C ARG A 47 -20.14 9.34 -9.36
N LYS A 48 -20.53 9.50 -10.62
CA LYS A 48 -21.10 8.46 -11.46
C LYS A 48 -20.24 8.32 -12.70
N ILE A 49 -19.62 7.17 -12.90
CA ILE A 49 -18.87 6.86 -14.13
C ILE A 49 -19.56 5.68 -14.80
N LEU A 50 -20.23 5.93 -15.93
CA LEU A 50 -21.14 4.96 -16.57
C LEU A 50 -22.19 4.43 -15.57
N ARG A 51 -22.12 3.13 -15.24
CA ARG A 51 -22.97 2.43 -14.28
C ARG A 51 -22.41 2.41 -12.85
N HIS A 52 -21.18 2.89 -12.66
CA HIS A 52 -20.49 2.82 -11.38
C HIS A 52 -20.75 4.10 -10.59
N ARG A 53 -21.40 3.94 -9.44
CA ARG A 53 -21.58 4.98 -8.43
C ARG A 53 -20.40 4.89 -7.45
N LEU A 54 -19.72 6.00 -7.25
CA LEU A 54 -18.57 6.16 -6.37
C LEU A 54 -18.91 7.27 -5.38
N ILE A 55 -19.11 6.92 -4.11
CA ILE A 55 -19.24 7.91 -3.03
C ILE A 55 -17.83 8.19 -2.51
N VAL A 56 -17.44 9.47 -2.48
CA VAL A 56 -16.15 9.91 -1.95
C VAL A 56 -16.39 10.63 -0.63
N VAL A 57 -15.63 10.27 0.40
CA VAL A 57 -15.78 10.81 1.76
C VAL A 57 -14.41 11.25 2.28
N SER A 58 -14.34 12.49 2.76
CA SER A 58 -13.16 13.07 3.41
C SER A 58 -13.47 13.73 4.76
N GLY A 59 -14.73 13.93 5.13
CA GLY A 59 -15.08 14.50 6.43
C GLY A 59 -14.81 13.55 7.60
N ALA A 60 -14.12 14.03 8.64
CA ALA A 60 -13.68 13.22 9.78
C ALA A 60 -14.81 12.43 10.47
N ASP A 61 -15.96 13.06 10.75
CA ASP A 61 -17.10 12.40 11.39
C ASP A 61 -17.67 11.25 10.53
N LEU A 62 -17.74 11.47 9.21
CA LEU A 62 -18.24 10.46 8.27
C LEU A 62 -17.25 9.31 8.09
N VAL A 63 -15.96 9.63 8.07
CA VAL A 63 -14.90 8.60 8.03
C VAL A 63 -14.91 7.78 9.31
N ALA A 64 -15.11 8.39 10.47
CA ALA A 64 -15.23 7.67 11.74
C ALA A 64 -16.41 6.68 11.70
N GLU A 65 -17.56 7.06 11.15
CA GLU A 65 -18.67 6.14 10.93
C GLU A 65 -18.33 5.00 9.93
N LEU A 66 -17.65 5.30 8.82
CA LEU A 66 -17.23 4.30 7.83
C LEU A 66 -16.19 3.31 8.38
N ASN A 67 -15.47 3.69 9.43
CA ASN A 67 -14.48 2.87 10.12
C ASN A 67 -15.10 1.97 11.20
N ASP A 68 -16.39 2.11 11.52
CA ASP A 68 -17.10 1.17 12.38
C ASP A 68 -17.21 -0.21 11.70
N GLU A 69 -16.45 -1.19 12.19
CA GLU A 69 -16.37 -2.53 11.62
C GLU A 69 -17.63 -3.37 11.83
N SER A 70 -18.50 -2.99 12.76
CA SER A 70 -19.81 -3.62 12.96
C SER A 70 -20.78 -3.31 11.81
N ARG A 71 -20.65 -2.12 11.20
CA ARG A 71 -21.51 -1.63 10.11
C ARG A 71 -20.86 -1.74 8.74
N PHE A 72 -19.54 -1.59 8.67
CA PHE A 72 -18.79 -1.54 7.43
C PHE A 72 -17.66 -2.57 7.38
N ALA A 73 -17.24 -2.93 6.17
CA ALA A 73 -16.13 -3.85 5.92
C ALA A 73 -15.24 -3.31 4.80
N LYS A 74 -14.03 -3.86 4.66
CA LYS A 74 -13.16 -3.60 3.50
C LYS A 74 -13.89 -3.92 2.20
N PHE A 75 -13.75 -3.03 1.21
CA PHE A 75 -14.25 -3.26 -0.14
C PHE A 75 -13.09 -3.36 -1.14
N LEU A 76 -13.14 -4.35 -2.03
CA LEU A 76 -12.15 -4.49 -3.10
C LEU A 76 -12.66 -3.78 -4.35
N ALA A 77 -12.23 -2.53 -4.50
CA ALA A 77 -12.45 -1.74 -5.71
C ALA A 77 -11.67 -2.31 -6.91
N LEU A 78 -11.92 -1.76 -8.10
CA LEU A 78 -11.33 -2.26 -9.35
C LEU A 78 -9.80 -2.39 -9.34
N PRO A 79 -9.01 -1.43 -8.83
CA PRO A 79 -7.56 -1.58 -8.76
C PRO A 79 -7.14 -2.81 -7.96
N HIS A 80 -7.74 -3.02 -6.78
CA HIS A 80 -7.48 -4.19 -5.93
C HIS A 80 -7.84 -5.50 -6.62
N ARG A 81 -8.98 -5.56 -7.32
CA ARG A 81 -9.39 -6.76 -8.05
C ARG A 81 -8.44 -7.11 -9.20
N LYS A 82 -7.81 -6.11 -9.83
CA LYS A 82 -6.78 -6.36 -10.84
C LYS A 82 -5.47 -6.82 -10.19
N LEU A 83 -5.07 -6.19 -9.09
CA LEU A 83 -3.90 -6.60 -8.34
C LEU A 83 -4.03 -8.02 -7.76
N ARG A 84 -5.26 -8.47 -7.53
CA ARG A 84 -5.57 -9.86 -7.17
C ARG A 84 -5.07 -10.88 -8.19
N ALA A 85 -4.88 -10.52 -9.46
CA ALA A 85 -4.25 -11.43 -10.43
C ALA A 85 -2.80 -11.76 -10.09
N LEU A 86 -2.10 -10.85 -9.39
CA LEU A 86 -0.76 -11.06 -8.87
C LEU A 86 -0.78 -11.67 -7.47
N GLY A 87 -1.50 -11.05 -6.53
CA GLY A 87 -1.45 -11.38 -5.11
C GLY A 87 -2.53 -12.33 -4.61
N GLY A 88 -3.42 -12.84 -5.48
CA GLY A 88 -4.46 -13.80 -5.13
C GLY A 88 -5.29 -13.41 -3.90
N ASP A 89 -5.55 -14.37 -3.03
CA ASP A 89 -6.17 -14.19 -1.71
C ASP A 89 -5.14 -13.90 -0.60
N GLY A 90 -4.05 -13.21 -0.95
CA GLY A 90 -3.15 -12.59 0.02
C GLY A 90 -3.85 -11.52 0.86
N LEU A 91 -3.29 -11.16 2.02
CA LEU A 91 -3.91 -10.26 3.01
C LEU A 91 -4.45 -8.95 2.40
N PHE A 92 -3.75 -8.39 1.43
CA PHE A 92 -4.13 -7.13 0.79
C PHE A 92 -5.29 -7.28 -0.22
N THR A 93 -5.41 -8.42 -0.90
CA THR A 93 -6.38 -8.63 -1.99
C THR A 93 -7.40 -9.74 -1.74
N ALA A 94 -7.42 -10.32 -0.53
CA ALA A 94 -8.48 -11.20 -0.07
C ALA A 94 -9.79 -10.44 0.21
N PHE A 95 -10.92 -11.07 -0.12
CA PHE A 95 -12.25 -10.68 0.33
C PHE A 95 -12.45 -11.05 1.81
N ASN A 96 -13.28 -10.29 2.52
CA ASN A 96 -13.54 -10.54 3.95
C ASN A 96 -14.13 -11.93 4.25
N SER A 97 -14.75 -12.59 3.27
CA SER A 97 -15.35 -13.92 3.42
C SER A 97 -14.37 -15.07 3.13
N GLU A 98 -13.14 -14.78 2.70
CA GLU A 98 -12.17 -15.82 2.36
C GLU A 98 -11.44 -16.27 3.63
N PRO A 99 -11.43 -17.59 3.93
CA PRO A 99 -10.82 -18.12 5.15
C PRO A 99 -9.31 -17.83 5.22
N ASN A 100 -8.64 -17.82 4.05
CA ASN A 100 -7.22 -17.52 3.93
C ASN A 100 -6.83 -16.15 4.47
N TRP A 101 -7.74 -15.15 4.46
CA TRP A 101 -7.45 -13.87 5.12
C TRP A 101 -7.29 -14.03 6.63
N GLY A 102 -8.22 -14.74 7.28
CA GLY A 102 -8.21 -14.94 8.73
C GLY A 102 -7.05 -15.80 9.19
N ALA A 103 -6.79 -16.91 8.49
CA ALA A 103 -5.66 -17.79 8.77
C ALA A 103 -4.33 -17.05 8.62
N ALA A 104 -4.09 -16.41 7.47
CA ALA A 104 -2.86 -15.67 7.24
C ALA A 104 -2.68 -14.50 8.22
N HIS A 105 -3.76 -13.79 8.56
CA HIS A 105 -3.70 -12.70 9.53
C HIS A 105 -3.20 -13.21 10.88
N ARG A 106 -3.80 -14.27 11.44
CA ARG A 106 -3.38 -14.81 12.73
C ARG A 106 -1.95 -15.36 12.72
N ILE A 107 -1.56 -16.04 11.63
CA ILE A 107 -0.21 -16.61 11.46
C ILE A 107 0.87 -15.51 11.36
N LEU A 108 0.60 -14.43 10.61
CA LEU A 108 1.60 -13.42 10.27
C LEU A 108 1.69 -12.27 11.27
N MET A 109 0.64 -11.99 12.05
CA MET A 109 0.62 -10.90 13.02
C MET A 109 1.82 -10.89 14.00
N PRO A 110 2.29 -12.04 14.53
CA PRO A 110 3.50 -12.08 15.36
C PRO A 110 4.77 -11.57 14.66
N GLY A 111 4.85 -11.73 13.33
CA GLY A 111 5.93 -11.21 12.49
C GLY A 111 5.99 -9.69 12.41
N PHE A 112 4.95 -8.99 12.88
CA PHE A 112 4.90 -7.52 12.94
C PHE A 112 4.95 -6.98 14.38
N SER A 113 5.32 -7.82 15.36
CA SER A 113 5.51 -7.43 16.76
C SER A 113 6.75 -6.56 16.97
N ARG A 114 6.84 -5.92 18.15
CA ARG A 114 8.03 -5.16 18.56
C ARG A 114 9.27 -6.04 18.59
N GLU A 115 9.12 -7.28 19.08
CA GLU A 115 10.18 -8.28 19.15
C GLU A 115 10.66 -8.69 17.75
N ALA A 116 9.74 -8.87 16.80
CA ALA A 116 10.09 -9.14 15.41
C ALA A 116 10.82 -7.95 14.76
N MET A 117 10.32 -6.72 14.95
CA MET A 117 11.01 -5.52 14.45
C MET A 117 12.43 -5.37 15.01
N ARG A 118 12.66 -5.73 16.28
CA ARG A 118 14.00 -5.75 16.87
C ARG A 118 14.93 -6.76 16.18
N ARG A 119 14.41 -7.93 15.78
CA ARG A 119 15.17 -8.92 15.01
C ARG A 119 15.50 -8.39 13.61
N TYR A 120 14.55 -7.79 12.91
CA TYR A 120 14.76 -7.25 11.56
C TYR A 120 15.69 -6.04 11.51
N HIS A 121 15.89 -5.34 12.63
CA HIS A 121 16.66 -4.10 12.70
C HIS A 121 18.05 -4.19 12.06
N HIS A 122 18.77 -5.29 12.27
CA HIS A 122 20.11 -5.45 11.70
C HIS A 122 20.08 -5.39 10.17
N VAL A 123 19.17 -6.16 9.53
CA VAL A 123 18.94 -6.11 8.08
C VAL A 123 18.57 -4.71 7.63
N MET A 124 17.64 -4.05 8.34
CA MET A 124 17.21 -2.68 7.99
C MET A 124 18.40 -1.71 7.97
N THR A 125 19.30 -1.81 8.97
CA THR A 125 20.50 -0.96 9.04
C THR A 125 21.57 -1.31 8.01
N GLU A 126 21.75 -2.60 7.70
CA GLU A 126 22.68 -3.06 6.66
C GLU A 126 22.27 -2.51 5.29
N VAL A 127 21.01 -2.71 4.88
CA VAL A 127 20.52 -2.25 3.58
C VAL A 127 20.53 -0.71 3.50
N ALA A 128 20.22 -0.01 4.60
CA ALA A 128 20.37 1.45 4.66
C ALA A 128 21.83 1.89 4.49
N SER A 129 22.79 1.14 5.04
CA SER A 129 24.22 1.42 4.89
C SER A 129 24.70 1.15 3.46
N GLU A 130 24.20 0.10 2.82
CA GLU A 130 24.45 -0.17 1.39
C GLU A 130 23.95 0.95 0.49
N LEU A 131 22.78 1.54 0.77
CA LEU A 131 22.28 2.71 0.04
C LEU A 131 23.21 3.93 0.24
N VAL A 132 23.65 4.19 1.48
CA VAL A 132 24.56 5.30 1.78
C VAL A 132 25.90 5.12 1.05
N GLU A 133 26.46 3.91 1.07
CA GLU A 133 27.69 3.60 0.34
C GLU A 133 27.50 3.69 -1.19
N HIS A 134 26.34 3.23 -1.69
CA HIS A 134 25.96 3.42 -3.08
C HIS A 134 25.98 4.90 -3.45
N TRP A 135 25.43 5.79 -2.63
CA TRP A 135 25.47 7.24 -2.90
C TRP A 135 26.87 7.85 -2.75
N ASN A 136 27.68 7.42 -1.77
CA ASN A 136 29.04 7.94 -1.54
C ASN A 136 30.02 7.59 -2.66
N THR A 137 29.82 6.46 -3.33
CA THR A 137 30.71 5.98 -4.41
C THR A 137 30.35 6.54 -5.79
N ARG A 138 29.25 7.29 -5.92
CA ARG A 138 28.85 7.89 -7.20
C ARG A 138 29.75 9.05 -7.60
N THR A 139 30.00 9.13 -8.90
CA THR A 139 30.68 10.27 -9.53
C THR A 139 29.71 11.38 -9.95
N ASP A 140 28.42 11.07 -10.06
CA ASP A 140 27.37 12.04 -10.42
C ASP A 140 27.03 12.95 -9.24
N THR A 141 26.63 14.18 -9.52
CA THR A 141 26.22 15.17 -8.51
C THR A 141 24.75 15.06 -8.09
N SER A 142 23.96 14.21 -8.75
CA SER A 142 22.54 14.01 -8.51
C SER A 142 22.17 12.54 -8.51
N VAL A 143 21.17 12.17 -7.72
CA VAL A 143 20.65 10.80 -7.62
C VAL A 143 19.14 10.77 -7.90
N ASP A 144 18.65 9.64 -8.43
CA ASP A 144 17.22 9.38 -8.50
C ASP A 144 16.77 8.78 -7.17
N VAL A 145 16.36 9.66 -6.26
CA VAL A 145 15.92 9.30 -4.91
C VAL A 145 14.78 8.28 -4.93
N THR A 146 13.87 8.36 -5.92
CA THR A 146 12.71 7.45 -5.94
C THR A 146 13.13 6.06 -6.39
N ALA A 147 13.98 5.95 -7.42
CA ALA A 147 14.49 4.67 -7.88
C ALA A 147 15.30 3.96 -6.78
N ASP A 148 16.20 4.69 -6.11
CA ASP A 148 17.08 4.11 -5.09
C ASP A 148 16.32 3.71 -3.82
N LEU A 149 15.30 4.49 -3.42
CA LEU A 149 14.47 4.13 -2.27
C LEU A 149 13.58 2.92 -2.55
N ASN A 150 13.11 2.71 -3.79
CA ASN A 150 12.40 1.48 -4.15
C ASN A 150 13.33 0.25 -4.08
N LYS A 151 14.61 0.39 -4.41
CA LYS A 151 15.61 -0.67 -4.21
C LYS A 151 15.81 -0.96 -2.72
N LEU A 152 16.00 0.08 -1.91
CA LEU A 152 16.14 -0.02 -0.45
C LEU A 152 14.99 -0.81 0.18
N THR A 153 13.75 -0.42 -0.11
CA THR A 153 12.58 -1.01 0.56
C THR A 153 12.26 -2.42 0.06
N LEU A 154 12.52 -2.71 -1.22
CA LEU A 154 12.43 -4.06 -1.76
C LEU A 154 13.45 -4.99 -1.11
N GLU A 155 14.72 -4.58 -1.08
CA GLU A 155 15.83 -5.36 -0.54
C GLU A 155 15.61 -5.63 0.95
N ASN A 156 15.17 -4.62 1.70
CA ASN A 156 14.84 -4.75 3.12
C ASN A 156 13.71 -5.78 3.35
N MET A 157 12.60 -5.68 2.62
CA MET A 157 11.50 -6.66 2.73
C MET A 157 11.94 -8.07 2.34
N ALA A 158 12.75 -8.19 1.28
CA ALA A 158 13.24 -9.47 0.79
C ALA A 158 14.13 -10.18 1.81
N ARG A 159 15.10 -9.45 2.38
CA ARG A 159 16.06 -9.99 3.35
C ARG A 159 15.41 -10.22 4.71
N ALA A 160 14.70 -9.23 5.26
CA ALA A 160 14.10 -9.34 6.59
C ALA A 160 12.88 -10.26 6.62
N GLY A 161 12.08 -10.26 5.54
CA GLY A 161 10.86 -11.05 5.46
C GLY A 161 11.07 -12.48 4.97
N PHE A 162 12.02 -12.71 4.06
CA PHE A 162 12.13 -13.98 3.33
C PHE A 162 13.57 -14.53 3.24
N GLY A 163 14.53 -13.92 3.94
CA GLY A 163 15.94 -14.32 3.90
C GLY A 163 16.53 -14.36 2.49
N TYR A 164 16.04 -13.51 1.59
CA TYR A 164 16.43 -13.47 0.19
C TYR A 164 17.05 -12.10 -0.17
N SER A 165 18.18 -12.11 -0.88
CA SER A 165 18.85 -10.90 -1.38
C SER A 165 18.60 -10.76 -2.88
N PHE A 166 18.16 -9.59 -3.33
CA PHE A 166 18.19 -9.24 -4.76
C PHE A 166 19.55 -8.64 -5.15
N ASP A 167 20.42 -8.36 -4.16
CA ASP A 167 21.66 -7.61 -4.34
C ASP A 167 21.42 -6.27 -5.06
N ALA A 168 20.31 -5.59 -4.76
CA ALA A 168 19.76 -4.49 -5.57
C ALA A 168 20.71 -3.29 -5.82
N PHE A 169 21.71 -3.10 -4.98
CA PHE A 169 22.73 -2.05 -5.13
C PHE A 169 24.04 -2.54 -5.79
N ALA A 170 24.28 -3.85 -5.85
CA ALA A 170 25.48 -4.45 -6.43
C ALA A 170 25.24 -5.03 -7.83
N ARG A 171 24.04 -5.54 -8.10
CA ARG A 171 23.61 -6.05 -9.40
C ARG A 171 22.66 -5.06 -10.05
N ASN A 172 22.91 -4.74 -11.32
CA ASN A 172 21.94 -4.03 -12.17
C ASN A 172 20.89 -4.98 -12.77
N ASP A 173 20.66 -6.15 -12.17
CA ASP A 173 19.66 -7.10 -12.67
C ASP A 173 18.28 -6.75 -12.11
N ASP A 174 17.66 -5.77 -12.77
CA ASP A 174 16.35 -5.23 -12.40
C ASP A 174 15.19 -6.07 -12.94
N ALA A 175 15.38 -7.29 -13.45
CA ALA A 175 14.32 -8.02 -14.17
C ALA A 175 13.05 -8.26 -13.34
N PHE A 176 13.21 -8.72 -12.09
CA PHE A 176 12.11 -8.91 -11.14
C PHE A 176 11.44 -7.60 -10.76
N VAL A 177 12.23 -6.58 -10.40
CA VAL A 177 11.74 -5.24 -10.02
C VAL A 177 10.98 -4.60 -11.18
N ALA A 178 11.56 -4.64 -12.39
CA ALA A 178 10.96 -4.11 -13.60
C ALA A 178 9.67 -4.85 -13.96
N ALA A 179 9.58 -6.17 -13.73
CA ALA A 179 8.33 -6.90 -13.90
C ALA A 179 7.24 -6.42 -12.93
N ILE A 180 7.56 -6.24 -11.64
CA ILE A 180 6.63 -5.68 -10.65
C ILE A 180 6.18 -4.27 -11.06
N VAL A 181 7.12 -3.38 -11.41
CA VAL A 181 6.80 -2.01 -11.85
C VAL A 181 5.92 -2.00 -13.09
N ARG A 182 6.15 -2.90 -14.06
CA ARG A 182 5.29 -3.05 -15.25
C ARG A 182 3.89 -3.54 -14.88
N ILE A 183 3.75 -4.49 -13.96
CA ILE A 183 2.45 -4.99 -13.49
C ILE A 183 1.69 -3.87 -12.78
N LEU A 184 2.33 -3.14 -11.88
CA LEU A 184 1.72 -2.02 -11.16
C LEU A 184 1.33 -0.88 -12.11
N GLY A 185 2.19 -0.54 -13.05
CA GLY A 185 1.89 0.42 -14.12
C GLY A 185 0.70 -0.02 -14.99
N TYR A 186 0.59 -1.32 -15.31
CA TYR A 186 -0.56 -1.88 -16.00
C TYR A 186 -1.84 -1.77 -15.17
N VAL A 187 -1.79 -2.10 -13.87
CA VAL A 187 -2.94 -1.98 -12.96
C VAL A 187 -3.42 -0.53 -12.88
N ASN A 188 -2.50 0.43 -12.64
CA ASN A 188 -2.84 1.85 -12.53
C ASN A 188 -3.48 2.40 -13.81
N ARG A 189 -2.82 2.22 -14.97
CA ARG A 189 -3.32 2.74 -16.25
C ARG A 189 -4.66 2.17 -16.65
N THR A 190 -4.87 0.88 -16.37
CA THR A 190 -6.08 0.18 -16.84
C THR A 190 -7.23 0.25 -15.84
N SER A 191 -7.00 0.66 -14.59
CA SER A 191 -8.05 0.69 -13.56
C SER A 191 -9.20 1.64 -13.91
N ASN A 192 -8.90 2.70 -14.67
CA ASN A 192 -9.87 3.67 -15.16
C ASN A 192 -10.25 3.45 -16.65
N ASP A 193 -9.85 2.33 -17.27
CA ASP A 193 -10.17 2.04 -18.67
C ASP A 193 -11.69 1.93 -18.87
N MET A 194 -12.18 2.63 -19.90
CA MET A 194 -13.54 2.45 -20.39
C MET A 194 -13.69 1.07 -21.04
N PRO A 195 -14.90 0.46 -21.04
CA PRO A 195 -15.10 -0.89 -21.56
C PRO A 195 -14.57 -1.13 -22.98
N PHE A 196 -14.68 -0.14 -23.87
CA PHE A 196 -14.20 -0.24 -25.24
C PHE A 196 -12.67 -0.23 -25.35
N MET A 197 -11.94 0.39 -24.41
CA MET A 197 -10.48 0.46 -24.43
C MET A 197 -9.82 -0.90 -24.17
N ARG A 198 -10.53 -1.81 -23.49
CA ARG A 198 -10.04 -3.16 -23.18
C ARG A 198 -9.73 -3.98 -24.42
N ALA A 199 -10.48 -3.79 -25.51
CA ALA A 199 -10.27 -4.51 -26.76
C ALA A 199 -8.95 -4.12 -27.45
N PHE A 200 -8.52 -2.86 -27.31
CA PHE A 200 -7.31 -2.34 -27.93
C PHE A 200 -6.02 -2.65 -27.13
N ARG A 201 -6.14 -3.07 -25.87
CA ARG A 201 -5.01 -3.34 -24.97
C ARG A 201 -4.66 -4.83 -24.84
N ARG A 202 -4.99 -5.66 -25.83
CA ARG A 202 -4.71 -7.12 -25.78
C ARG A 202 -3.22 -7.41 -25.60
N GLY A 203 -2.34 -6.66 -26.28
CA GLY A 203 -0.89 -6.80 -26.14
C GLY A 203 -0.38 -6.49 -24.73
N ASP A 204 -0.86 -5.40 -24.12
CA ASP A 204 -0.53 -5.03 -22.73
C ASP A 204 -0.96 -6.13 -21.75
N ARG A 205 -2.15 -6.70 -21.94
CA ARG A 205 -2.65 -7.80 -21.10
C ARG A 205 -1.75 -9.04 -21.22
N ILE A 206 -1.41 -9.46 -22.43
CA ILE A 206 -0.53 -10.63 -22.65
C ILE A 206 0.83 -10.41 -21.99
N ARG A 207 1.40 -9.21 -22.10
CA ARG A 207 2.66 -8.86 -21.42
C ARG A 207 2.51 -8.92 -19.90
N ASN A 208 1.44 -8.35 -19.35
CA ASN A 208 1.15 -8.40 -17.92
C ASN A 208 1.01 -9.84 -17.40
N ASP A 209 0.31 -10.71 -18.14
CA ASP A 209 0.14 -12.12 -17.77
C ASP A 209 1.50 -12.86 -17.76
N ARG A 210 2.41 -12.53 -18.69
CA ARG A 210 3.79 -13.05 -18.69
C ARG A 210 4.62 -12.52 -17.52
N ASP A 211 4.52 -11.23 -17.22
CA ASP A 211 5.21 -10.62 -16.08
C ASP A 211 4.75 -11.26 -14.76
N ILE A 212 3.43 -11.50 -14.60
CA ILE A 212 2.88 -12.21 -13.42
C ILE A 212 3.44 -13.63 -13.34
N ALA A 213 3.42 -14.39 -14.44
CA ALA A 213 3.92 -15.76 -14.44
C ALA A 213 5.41 -15.84 -14.08
N TYR A 214 6.22 -14.89 -14.59
CA TYR A 214 7.64 -14.77 -14.24
C TYR A 214 7.83 -14.47 -12.75
N VAL A 215 7.14 -13.46 -12.22
CA VAL A 215 7.21 -13.08 -10.81
C VAL A 215 6.74 -14.21 -9.88
N HIS A 216 5.69 -14.95 -10.28
CA HIS A 216 5.25 -16.15 -9.57
C HIS A 216 6.35 -17.21 -9.54
N GLY A 217 6.99 -17.51 -10.68
CA GLY A 217 8.07 -18.49 -10.76
C GLY A 217 9.26 -18.14 -9.86
N VAL A 218 9.70 -16.88 -9.85
CA VAL A 218 10.79 -16.43 -8.97
C VAL A 218 10.43 -16.63 -7.49
N VAL A 219 9.20 -16.28 -7.08
CA VAL A 219 8.77 -16.48 -5.68
C VAL A 219 8.64 -17.96 -5.33
N ASP A 220 8.09 -18.77 -6.23
CA ASP A 220 7.99 -20.22 -6.03
C ASP A 220 9.40 -20.84 -5.85
N GLU A 221 10.40 -20.41 -6.62
CA GLU A 221 11.80 -20.86 -6.43
C GLU A 221 12.38 -20.49 -5.05
N VAL A 222 12.07 -19.30 -4.53
CA VAL A 222 12.49 -18.89 -3.17
C VAL A 222 11.83 -19.75 -2.11
N ILE A 223 10.52 -20.01 -2.25
CA ILE A 223 9.76 -20.87 -1.33
C ILE A 223 10.31 -22.30 -1.36
N GLU A 224 10.53 -22.88 -2.54
CA GLU A 224 11.05 -24.24 -2.66
C GLU A 224 12.46 -24.38 -2.10
N LYS A 225 13.35 -23.40 -2.33
CA LYS A 225 14.68 -23.39 -1.69
C LYS A 225 14.59 -23.38 -0.18
N ARG A 226 13.64 -22.61 0.39
CA ARG A 226 13.42 -22.58 1.84
C ARG A 226 12.83 -23.88 2.37
N VAL A 227 11.93 -24.53 1.64
CA VAL A 227 11.35 -25.82 2.03
C VAL A 227 12.41 -26.92 2.07
N LEU A 228 13.42 -26.86 1.22
CA LEU A 228 14.54 -27.79 1.19
C LEU A 228 15.65 -27.47 2.21
N ASP A 229 15.58 -26.32 2.87
CA ASP A 229 16.50 -25.91 3.93
C ASP A 229 15.95 -26.37 5.29
N ASP A 230 16.67 -27.26 5.97
CA ASP A 230 16.29 -27.76 7.30
C ASP A 230 16.54 -26.73 8.44
N THR A 231 17.05 -25.55 8.11
CA THR A 231 17.32 -24.47 9.06
C THR A 231 16.05 -23.67 9.36
N ARG A 232 15.79 -23.41 10.65
CA ARG A 232 14.73 -22.49 11.07
C ARG A 232 15.20 -21.04 11.00
N HIS A 233 14.36 -20.20 10.43
CA HIS A 233 14.59 -18.77 10.31
C HIS A 233 13.57 -17.99 11.15
N ASP A 234 13.93 -16.84 11.69
CA ASP A 234 13.00 -15.98 12.45
C ASP A 234 12.33 -14.91 11.55
N ASP A 235 11.86 -15.32 10.37
CA ASP A 235 11.31 -14.44 9.32
C ASP A 235 9.83 -14.77 8.97
N LEU A 236 9.23 -13.97 8.07
CA LEU A 236 7.82 -14.14 7.68
C LEU A 236 7.60 -15.43 6.88
N LEU A 237 8.57 -15.84 6.05
CA LEU A 237 8.46 -17.07 5.27
C LEU A 237 8.41 -18.29 6.18
N ASP A 238 9.27 -18.34 7.20
CA ASP A 238 9.31 -19.42 8.17
C ASP A 238 8.02 -19.51 9.00
N LEU A 239 7.45 -18.36 9.41
CA LEU A 239 6.12 -18.31 10.02
C LEU A 239 5.06 -18.95 9.13
N MET A 240 5.02 -18.58 7.84
CA MET A 240 4.03 -19.11 6.90
C MET A 240 4.20 -20.60 6.60
N LEU A 241 5.43 -21.09 6.55
CA LEU A 241 5.72 -22.49 6.23
C LEU A 241 5.41 -23.43 7.39
N HIS A 242 5.48 -22.94 8.62
CA HIS A 242 5.61 -23.82 9.80
C HIS A 242 4.70 -23.48 10.97
N THR A 243 4.02 -22.34 10.97
CA THR A 243 3.08 -21.98 12.03
C THR A 243 1.66 -22.39 11.63
N PRO A 244 1.03 -23.36 12.30
CA PRO A 244 -0.37 -23.67 12.06
C PRO A 244 -1.25 -22.52 12.55
N ASP A 245 -2.37 -22.30 11.88
CA ASP A 245 -3.39 -21.36 12.33
C ASP A 245 -3.91 -21.79 13.71
N PRO A 246 -3.86 -20.92 14.74
CA PRO A 246 -4.33 -21.28 16.08
C PRO A 246 -5.82 -21.62 16.16
N GLU A 247 -6.65 -21.23 15.18
CA GLU A 247 -8.08 -21.59 15.17
C GLU A 247 -8.37 -22.93 14.49
N THR A 248 -7.69 -23.26 13.39
CA THR A 248 -7.99 -24.46 12.59
C THR A 248 -6.96 -25.58 12.76
N GLY A 249 -5.76 -25.26 13.23
CA GLY A 249 -4.61 -26.18 13.28
C GLY A 249 -3.97 -26.46 11.92
N GLU A 250 -4.43 -25.82 10.84
CA GLU A 250 -3.93 -26.04 9.48
C GLU A 250 -2.79 -25.08 9.13
N LEU A 251 -1.87 -25.51 8.27
CA LEU A 251 -0.84 -24.66 7.68
C LEU A 251 -1.39 -23.92 6.46
N LEU A 252 -0.79 -22.79 6.10
CA LEU A 252 -1.05 -22.15 4.81
C LEU A 252 -0.58 -23.06 3.68
N ASP A 253 -1.41 -23.19 2.64
CA ASP A 253 -1.02 -23.88 1.42
C ASP A 253 0.06 -23.08 0.66
N ARG A 254 0.86 -23.77 -0.15
CA ARG A 254 1.99 -23.14 -0.88
C ARG A 254 1.57 -22.02 -1.82
N VAL A 255 0.37 -22.10 -2.41
CA VAL A 255 -0.17 -21.07 -3.28
C VAL A 255 -0.49 -19.80 -2.48
N ASN A 256 -1.10 -19.94 -1.30
CA ASN A 256 -1.35 -18.81 -0.42
C ASN A 256 -0.04 -18.21 0.12
N ILE A 257 0.96 -19.02 0.44
CA ILE A 257 2.29 -18.51 0.84
C ILE A 257 2.89 -17.62 -0.26
N ARG A 258 2.86 -18.05 -1.53
CA ARG A 258 3.27 -17.20 -2.66
C ARG A 258 2.47 -15.89 -2.70
N HIS A 259 1.15 -15.96 -2.53
CA HIS A 259 0.29 -14.79 -2.51
C HIS A 259 0.67 -13.80 -1.39
N GLN A 260 1.05 -14.27 -0.20
CA GLN A 260 1.50 -13.42 0.89
C GLN A 260 2.88 -12.81 0.62
N VAL A 261 3.84 -13.59 0.11
CA VAL A 261 5.17 -13.08 -0.27
C VAL A 261 5.02 -11.92 -1.26
N LEU A 262 4.22 -12.12 -2.32
CA LEU A 262 3.94 -11.08 -3.31
C LEU A 262 3.18 -9.88 -2.72
N THR A 263 2.26 -10.15 -1.78
CA THR A 263 1.53 -9.09 -1.07
C THR A 263 2.50 -8.17 -0.33
N PHE A 264 3.45 -8.71 0.42
CA PHE A 264 4.42 -7.91 1.18
C PHE A 264 5.44 -7.20 0.28
N LEU A 265 5.94 -7.87 -0.76
CA LEU A 265 6.86 -7.26 -1.73
C LEU A 265 6.23 -6.09 -2.48
N VAL A 266 4.92 -6.14 -2.77
CA VAL A 266 4.23 -5.05 -3.46
C VAL A 266 3.77 -3.98 -2.47
N ALA A 267 3.00 -4.36 -1.45
CA ALA A 267 2.35 -3.42 -0.56
C ALA A 267 3.34 -2.68 0.36
N GLY A 268 4.42 -3.35 0.80
CA GLY A 268 5.42 -2.78 1.70
C GLY A 268 6.52 -1.97 1.00
N ASN A 269 6.73 -2.20 -0.29
CA ASN A 269 7.82 -1.58 -1.04
C ASN A 269 7.47 -0.14 -1.49
N GLU A 270 6.53 0.00 -2.44
CA GLU A 270 6.22 1.28 -3.09
C GLU A 270 5.71 2.33 -2.10
N THR A 271 4.93 1.92 -1.09
CA THR A 271 4.37 2.84 -0.08
C THR A 271 5.45 3.41 0.84
N THR A 272 6.38 2.57 1.30
CA THR A 272 7.50 3.00 2.15
C THR A 272 8.48 3.85 1.36
N ALA A 273 8.83 3.45 0.13
CA ALA A 273 9.70 4.23 -0.76
C ALA A 273 9.11 5.61 -1.05
N GLY A 274 7.81 5.68 -1.37
CA GLY A 274 7.11 6.95 -1.59
C GLY A 274 7.09 7.85 -0.36
N THR A 275 6.89 7.27 0.83
CA THR A 275 6.93 8.02 2.09
C THR A 275 8.32 8.60 2.35
N LEU A 276 9.37 7.78 2.19
CA LEU A 276 10.76 8.21 2.35
C LEU A 276 11.14 9.27 1.30
N ALA A 277 10.69 9.14 0.06
CA ALA A 277 10.97 10.10 -1.00
C ALA A 277 10.35 11.48 -0.68
N PHE A 278 9.08 11.51 -0.26
CA PHE A 278 8.46 12.75 0.19
C PHE A 278 9.11 13.32 1.46
N ALA A 279 9.49 12.48 2.42
CA ALA A 279 10.16 12.92 3.63
C ALA A 279 11.52 13.59 3.30
N LEU A 280 12.33 12.96 2.45
CA LEU A 280 13.58 13.53 1.96
C LEU A 280 13.37 14.82 1.16
N TYR A 281 12.32 14.88 0.33
CA TYR A 281 11.93 16.12 -0.36
C TYR A 281 11.62 17.25 0.62
N PHE A 282 10.82 16.99 1.66
CA PHE A 282 10.48 18.00 2.67
C PHE A 282 11.70 18.42 3.49
N ILE A 283 12.54 17.48 3.90
CA ILE A 283 13.81 17.76 4.59
C ILE A 283 14.71 18.63 3.71
N ALA A 284 14.87 18.30 2.42
CA ALA A 284 15.72 19.06 1.50
C ALA A 284 15.20 20.48 1.22
N THR A 285 13.89 20.70 1.30
CA THR A 285 13.24 21.98 0.99
C THR A 285 12.95 22.84 2.22
N HIS A 286 13.11 22.30 3.44
CA HIS A 286 12.89 23.02 4.71
C HIS A 286 14.15 22.93 5.58
N PRO A 287 15.12 23.87 5.41
CA PRO A 287 16.42 23.79 6.08
C PRO A 287 16.36 23.76 7.62
N ASP A 288 15.33 24.37 8.22
CA ASP A 288 15.10 24.35 9.66
C ASP A 288 14.67 22.97 10.17
N VAL A 289 13.86 22.25 9.39
CA VAL A 289 13.50 20.85 9.64
C VAL A 289 14.73 19.96 9.50
N ALA A 290 15.51 20.14 8.43
CA ALA A 290 16.75 19.40 8.22
C ALA A 290 17.75 19.58 9.37
N ALA A 291 17.92 20.81 9.86
CA ALA A 291 18.80 21.11 10.98
C ALA A 291 18.36 20.37 12.26
N LYS A 292 17.06 20.36 12.57
CA LYS A 292 16.52 19.67 13.74
C LYS A 292 16.66 18.15 13.65
N VAL A 293 16.40 17.57 12.48
CA VAL A 293 16.61 16.12 12.23
C VAL A 293 18.08 15.76 12.44
N ARG A 294 19.02 16.54 11.87
CA ARG A 294 20.47 16.30 12.04
C ARG A 294 20.88 16.37 13.51
N VAL A 295 20.46 17.40 14.25
CA VAL A 295 20.76 17.51 15.68
C VAL A 295 20.24 16.31 16.47
N GLU A 296 19.02 15.83 16.16
CA GLU A 296 18.48 14.63 16.83
C GLU A 296 19.28 13.38 16.47
N VAL A 297 19.58 13.15 15.19
CA VAL A 297 20.36 11.99 14.73
C VAL A 297 21.77 12.00 15.33
N ASP A 298 22.49 13.13 15.29
CA ASP A 298 23.84 13.28 15.87
C ASP A 298 23.85 13.04 17.38
N ALA A 299 22.78 13.41 18.09
CA ALA A 299 22.64 13.14 19.51
C ALA A 299 22.51 11.65 19.83
N HIS A 300 22.10 10.81 18.87
CA HIS A 300 21.92 9.36 19.02
C HIS A 300 23.02 8.54 18.32
N HIS A 301 23.70 9.11 17.32
CA HIS A 301 24.80 8.48 16.58
C HIS A 301 26.15 8.80 17.26
N ARG A 302 26.35 8.25 18.47
CA ARG A 302 27.45 8.66 19.39
C ARG A 302 28.80 7.99 19.16
N SER A 303 28.92 7.05 18.22
CA SER A 303 30.16 6.32 17.90
C SER A 303 30.14 5.92 16.42
N ALA A 304 31.24 5.34 15.92
CA ALA A 304 31.29 4.70 14.59
C ALA A 304 30.43 3.42 14.47
N GLU A 305 29.42 3.28 15.34
CA GLU A 305 28.49 2.16 15.38
C GLU A 305 27.16 2.55 14.74
N THR A 306 26.47 1.55 14.20
CA THR A 306 25.14 1.70 13.62
C THR A 306 24.10 2.14 14.65
N ILE A 307 23.07 2.87 14.22
CA ILE A 307 21.94 3.28 15.08
C ILE A 307 21.30 2.03 15.68
N SER A 308 21.20 1.94 17.00
CA SER A 308 20.56 0.78 17.66
C SER A 308 19.03 0.82 17.54
N TYR A 309 18.37 -0.34 17.68
CA TYR A 309 16.91 -0.43 17.64
C TYR A 309 16.23 0.48 18.69
N ASP A 310 16.81 0.56 19.90
CA ASP A 310 16.23 1.38 20.97
C ASP A 310 16.42 2.88 20.71
N ASP A 311 17.44 3.29 19.94
CA ASP A 311 17.64 4.69 19.58
C ASP A 311 16.63 5.17 18.55
N VAL A 312 16.23 4.33 17.59
CA VAL A 312 15.15 4.65 16.63
C VAL A 312 13.87 5.10 17.36
N SER A 313 13.52 4.43 18.46
CA SER A 313 12.34 4.78 19.26
C SER A 313 12.42 6.14 19.97
N LYS A 314 13.63 6.68 20.12
CA LYS A 314 13.90 7.98 20.78
C LYS A 314 13.92 9.14 19.78
N MET A 315 14.02 8.88 18.48
CA MET A 315 14.02 9.89 17.41
C MET A 315 12.61 10.44 17.13
N ARG A 316 12.06 11.15 18.13
CA ARG A 316 10.67 11.65 18.13
C ARG A 316 10.43 12.72 17.08
N TYR A 317 11.41 13.59 16.82
CA TYR A 317 11.29 14.64 15.82
C TYR A 317 11.34 14.05 14.41
N THR A 318 12.26 13.13 14.15
CA THR A 318 12.33 12.38 12.88
C THR A 318 11.04 11.62 12.62
N ARG A 319 10.45 10.97 13.64
CA ARG A 319 9.12 10.38 13.54
C ARG A 319 8.04 11.42 13.19
N SER A 320 8.08 12.60 13.82
CA SER A 320 7.11 13.68 13.51
C SER A 320 7.22 14.15 12.05
N VAL A 321 8.42 14.15 11.46
CA VAL A 321 8.61 14.45 10.03
C VAL A 321 7.96 13.36 9.16
N VAL A 322 8.10 12.09 9.51
CA VAL A 322 7.43 10.98 8.79
C VAL A 322 5.90 11.09 8.93
N ASP A 323 5.40 11.32 10.15
CA ASP A 323 3.97 11.47 10.41
C ASP A 323 3.37 12.67 9.65
N GLU A 324 4.07 13.81 9.61
CA GLU A 324 3.65 14.99 8.84
C GLU A 324 3.73 14.76 7.33
N THR A 325 4.72 13.98 6.87
CA THR A 325 4.81 13.54 5.47
C THR A 325 3.59 12.72 5.06
N LEU A 326 3.20 11.74 5.89
CA LEU A 326 2.02 10.91 5.67
C LEU A 326 0.70 11.70 5.82
N ARG A 327 0.69 12.76 6.64
CA ARG A 327 -0.43 13.70 6.71
C ARG A 327 -0.60 14.43 5.38
N LEU A 328 0.46 15.04 4.85
CA LEU A 328 0.41 15.84 3.62
C LEU A 328 0.19 14.99 2.36
N TRP A 329 0.94 13.90 2.24
CA TRP A 329 1.00 13.00 1.10
C TRP A 329 1.00 11.52 1.53
N PRO A 330 -0.16 10.99 1.96
CA PRO A 330 -0.27 9.56 2.24
C PRO A 330 -0.02 8.75 0.97
N SER A 331 1.04 7.92 0.95
CA SER A 331 1.43 7.12 -0.23
C SER A 331 0.34 6.11 -0.64
N ALA A 332 -0.50 5.68 0.31
CA ALA A 332 -1.80 5.09 0.04
C ALA A 332 -2.89 6.16 0.26
N PRO A 333 -3.36 6.86 -0.80
CA PRO A 333 -4.15 8.08 -0.66
C PRO A 333 -5.60 7.88 -0.21
N GLY A 334 -6.02 6.64 0.02
CA GLY A 334 -7.35 6.29 0.46
C GLY A 334 -7.60 4.79 0.49
N TYR A 335 -8.79 4.41 0.95
CA TYR A 335 -9.23 3.02 1.04
C TYR A 335 -10.75 2.92 0.85
N PHE A 336 -11.26 1.71 0.65
CA PHE A 336 -12.66 1.50 0.31
C PHE A 336 -13.40 0.72 1.39
N ARG A 337 -14.60 1.19 1.74
CA ARG A 337 -15.48 0.59 2.75
C ARG A 337 -16.82 0.27 2.13
N LYS A 338 -17.39 -0.90 2.43
CA LYS A 338 -18.75 -1.30 2.02
C LYS A 338 -19.66 -1.46 3.23
N ALA A 339 -20.93 -1.10 3.07
CA ALA A 339 -21.96 -1.39 4.04
C ALA A 339 -22.19 -2.91 4.13
N ARG A 340 -22.20 -3.46 5.34
CA ARG A 340 -22.51 -4.88 5.58
C ARG A 340 -24.00 -5.16 5.39
N GLU A 341 -24.83 -4.25 5.89
CA GLU A 341 -26.29 -4.27 5.84
C GLU A 341 -26.82 -2.89 5.44
N ASP A 342 -28.13 -2.77 5.24
CA ASP A 342 -28.76 -1.47 5.02
C ASP A 342 -28.50 -0.55 6.23
N THR A 343 -27.89 0.61 5.98
CA THR A 343 -27.43 1.54 7.02
C THR A 343 -27.55 2.99 6.50
N SER A 344 -27.01 3.94 7.26
CA SER A 344 -26.92 5.34 6.85
C SER A 344 -25.72 6.03 7.48
N LEU A 345 -25.26 7.13 6.89
CA LEU A 345 -24.26 8.04 7.46
C LEU A 345 -24.92 9.35 7.91
N ALA A 346 -24.21 10.11 8.75
CA ALA A 346 -24.63 11.43 9.27
C ALA A 346 -26.03 11.37 9.90
N ALA A 347 -26.20 10.46 10.86
CA ALA A 347 -27.45 10.27 11.62
C ALA A 347 -28.69 10.12 10.73
N GLY A 348 -28.61 9.29 9.68
CA GLY A 348 -29.73 9.02 8.79
C GLY A 348 -29.83 9.93 7.56
N ARG A 349 -28.95 10.93 7.42
CA ARG A 349 -29.00 11.86 6.28
C ARG A 349 -28.67 11.19 4.95
N TYR A 350 -27.72 10.25 4.93
CA TYR A 350 -27.27 9.58 3.71
C TYR A 350 -27.48 8.06 3.81
N PRO A 351 -28.55 7.50 3.23
CA PRO A 351 -28.79 6.05 3.25
C PRO A 351 -27.77 5.31 2.39
N MET A 352 -27.38 4.11 2.84
CA MET A 352 -26.54 3.17 2.10
C MET A 352 -27.16 1.78 2.14
N LYS A 353 -27.31 1.15 0.98
CA LYS A 353 -27.77 -0.24 0.88
C LYS A 353 -26.65 -1.22 1.16
N ALA A 354 -27.00 -2.42 1.63
CA ALA A 354 -26.04 -3.51 1.79
C ALA A 354 -25.21 -3.70 0.50
N GLY A 355 -23.88 -3.71 0.65
CA GLY A 355 -22.94 -3.82 -0.47
C GLY A 355 -22.62 -2.52 -1.23
N GLU A 356 -23.36 -1.42 -1.00
CA GLU A 356 -22.89 -0.10 -1.45
C GLU A 356 -21.60 0.28 -0.73
N TRP A 357 -20.76 1.04 -1.40
CA TRP A 357 -19.40 1.31 -0.94
C TRP A 357 -19.01 2.77 -1.15
N ALA A 358 -18.08 3.21 -0.33
CA ALA A 358 -17.49 4.54 -0.36
C ALA A 358 -15.97 4.43 -0.43
N PHE A 359 -15.36 5.41 -1.09
CA PHE A 359 -13.93 5.69 -1.06
C PHE A 359 -13.66 6.71 0.03
N VAL A 360 -12.91 6.29 1.05
CA VAL A 360 -12.33 7.21 2.03
C VAL A 360 -11.11 7.84 1.40
N LEU A 361 -11.19 9.13 1.10
CA LEU A 361 -10.10 9.92 0.54
C LEU A 361 -9.23 10.43 1.70
N THR A 362 -8.27 9.62 2.14
CA THR A 362 -7.32 9.97 3.20
C THR A 362 -6.57 11.26 2.89
N LEU A 363 -6.21 11.49 1.62
CA LEU A 363 -5.59 12.74 1.18
C LEU A 363 -6.46 13.97 1.51
N GLY A 364 -7.78 13.86 1.36
CA GLY A 364 -8.73 14.92 1.73
C GLY A 364 -8.95 15.01 3.23
N LEU A 365 -9.03 13.87 3.92
CA LEU A 365 -9.23 13.80 5.38
C LEU A 365 -8.12 14.48 6.18
N HIS A 366 -6.89 14.45 5.69
CA HIS A 366 -5.72 14.97 6.39
C HIS A 366 -5.51 16.51 6.24
N ARG A 367 -6.47 17.21 5.62
CA ARG A 367 -6.48 18.67 5.40
C ARG A 367 -7.68 19.28 6.10
#